data_AF-A0A1K1LQM5-F1
#
_entry.id   AF-A0A1K1LQM5-F1
#
_cell.length_a   1.000
_cell.length_b   1.000
_cell.length_c   1.000
_cell.angle_alpha   90.00
_cell.angle_beta   90.00
_cell.angle_gamma   90.00
#
_symmetry.space_group_name_H-M   'P 1'
#
loop_
_entity.id
_entity.type
_entity.pdbx_description
1 polymer ?
#
loop_
_entity_poly.entity_id
_entity_poly.type
_entity_poly.pdbx_seq_one_letter_code
_entity_poly.pdbx_strand_id
1 'polypeptide(L)'
;MSIRTRLFSQINNEILSLEQVLHTIRAIRPEDVRYFNDGCFATLHHKLFITCKEQDPENISFRYDDNSGEAWFGVTKPNTSILTDAGDEYHVPLFSFVSREKAMQIITEFFNNPAQKPPSILWEPAEQFEWPYSL
;
A
#
# COMPACT_ATOMS: atom_id res chain seq x y z
N MET A 1 -16.43 -8.61 -9.75
CA MET A 1 -16.03 -7.30 -9.18
C MET A 1 -14.73 -6.90 -9.83
N SER A 2 -14.60 -5.66 -10.28
CA SER A 2 -13.41 -5.18 -10.98
C SER A 2 -12.58 -4.28 -10.07
N ILE A 3 -11.28 -4.53 -10.00
CA ILE A 3 -10.31 -3.72 -9.26
C ILE A 3 -9.48 -2.94 -10.27
N ARG A 4 -9.54 -1.61 -10.18
CA ARG A 4 -8.69 -0.71 -10.96
C ARG A 4 -7.32 -0.63 -10.31
N THR A 5 -6.28 -0.75 -11.11
CA THR A 5 -4.90 -0.84 -10.67
C THR A 5 -4.10 0.33 -11.22
N ARG A 6 -3.31 0.96 -10.36
CA ARG A 6 -2.27 1.93 -10.70
C ARG A 6 -0.99 1.51 -9.99
N LEU A 7 0.13 1.40 -10.67
CA LEU A 7 1.40 0.95 -10.08
C LEU A 7 2.58 1.69 -10.70
N PHE A 8 3.37 2.36 -9.86
CA PHE A 8 4.74 2.82 -10.12
C PHE A 8 4.93 3.55 -11.46
N SER A 9 3.97 4.40 -11.85
CA SER A 9 3.86 5.07 -13.16
C SER A 9 3.72 4.18 -14.41
N GLN A 10 3.98 2.88 -14.31
CA GLN A 10 3.95 1.93 -15.44
C GLN A 10 2.53 1.48 -15.79
N ILE A 11 1.67 1.36 -14.79
CA ILE A 11 0.27 0.95 -14.95
C ILE A 11 -0.60 2.09 -14.47
N ASN A 12 -1.53 2.53 -15.31
CA ASN A 12 -2.41 3.65 -15.00
C ASN A 12 -3.88 3.31 -15.22
N ASN A 13 -4.58 3.03 -14.13
CA ASN A 13 -6.04 2.87 -14.08
C ASN A 13 -6.57 1.71 -14.94
N GLU A 14 -5.84 0.61 -14.96
CA GLU A 14 -6.17 -0.60 -15.73
C GLU A 14 -6.88 -1.64 -14.88
N ILE A 15 -7.65 -2.54 -15.50
CA ILE A 15 -8.23 -3.70 -14.81
C ILE A 15 -7.34 -4.90 -15.10
N LEU A 16 -6.58 -5.32 -14.08
CA LEU A 16 -5.65 -6.45 -14.16
C LEU A 16 -6.17 -7.63 -13.33
N SER A 17 -5.82 -8.85 -13.74
CA SER A 17 -6.02 -10.03 -12.90
C SER A 17 -5.08 -9.98 -11.69
N LEU A 18 -5.44 -10.71 -10.62
CA LEU A 18 -4.54 -10.88 -9.47
C LEU A 18 -3.18 -11.42 -9.91
N GLU A 19 -3.16 -12.41 -10.81
CA GLU A 19 -1.91 -13.00 -11.31
C GLU A 19 -1.00 -11.96 -11.99
N GLN A 20 -1.57 -11.09 -12.83
CA GLN A 20 -0.83 -10.02 -13.47
C GLN A 20 -0.25 -9.05 -12.45
N VAL A 21 -1.04 -8.65 -11.45
CA VAL A 21 -0.58 -7.78 -10.36
C VAL A 21 0.56 -8.43 -9.59
N LEU A 22 0.40 -9.68 -9.15
CA LEU A 22 1.44 -10.40 -8.40
C LEU A 22 2.71 -10.58 -9.23
N HIS A 23 2.59 -10.80 -10.54
CA HIS A 23 3.73 -10.86 -11.45
C HIS A 23 4.47 -9.52 -11.49
N THR A 24 3.75 -8.40 -11.64
CA THR A 24 4.34 -7.06 -11.63
C THR A 24 5.05 -6.76 -10.31
N ILE A 25 4.39 -6.99 -9.16
CA ILE A 25 4.99 -6.78 -7.83
C ILE A 25 6.22 -7.67 -7.63
N ARG A 26 6.24 -8.88 -8.19
CA ARG A 26 7.42 -9.76 -8.11
C ARG A 26 8.59 -9.25 -8.94
N ALA A 27 8.32 -8.72 -10.13
CA ALA A 27 9.32 -8.34 -11.12
C ALA A 27 9.88 -6.92 -10.95
N ILE A 28 9.30 -6.13 -10.04
CA ILE A 28 9.74 -4.75 -9.78
C ILE A 28 11.20 -4.70 -9.31
N ARG A 29 11.91 -3.68 -9.80
CA ARG A 29 13.32 -3.44 -9.49
C ARG A 29 13.51 -2.05 -8.87
N PRO A 30 14.62 -1.81 -8.15
CA PRO A 30 14.90 -0.51 -7.54
C PRO A 30 14.76 0.69 -8.49
N GLU A 31 15.15 0.52 -9.76
CA GLU A 31 15.02 1.57 -10.78
C GLU A 31 13.57 1.94 -11.11
N ASP A 32 12.62 1.00 -10.96
CA ASP A 32 11.21 1.20 -11.28
C ASP A 32 10.50 2.10 -10.26
N VAL A 33 10.99 2.11 -9.00
CA VAL A 33 10.40 2.87 -7.88
C VAL A 33 11.18 4.13 -7.51
N ARG A 34 12.18 4.50 -8.32
CA ARG A 34 13.06 5.64 -8.02
C ARG A 34 12.32 6.98 -8.02
N TYR A 35 11.36 7.14 -8.92
CA TYR A 35 10.63 8.41 -9.11
C TYR A 35 9.15 8.31 -8.76
N PHE A 36 8.60 7.10 -8.76
CA PHE A 36 7.21 6.83 -8.38
C PHE A 36 7.21 5.53 -7.59
N ASN A 37 7.20 5.64 -6.27
CA ASN A 37 7.24 4.50 -5.35
C ASN A 37 5.84 4.05 -4.90
N ASP A 38 4.76 4.63 -5.42
CA ASP A 38 3.40 4.37 -5.00
C ASP A 38 2.56 3.53 -6.00
N GLY A 39 1.44 3.05 -5.49
CA GLY A 39 0.43 2.35 -6.27
C GLY A 39 -0.90 2.28 -5.53
N CYS A 40 -1.94 1.82 -6.22
CA CYS A 40 -3.28 1.70 -5.67
C CYS A 40 -4.10 0.62 -6.39
N PHE A 41 -4.85 -0.13 -5.60
CA PHE A 41 -5.90 -1.04 -6.03
C PHE A 41 -7.24 -0.50 -5.56
N ALA A 42 -8.15 -0.18 -6.48
CA ALA A 42 -9.38 0.54 -6.18
C ALA A 42 -10.62 -0.21 -6.66
N THR A 43 -11.59 -0.34 -5.76
CA THR A 43 -12.99 -0.63 -6.08
C THR A 43 -13.82 0.66 -6.06
N LEU A 44 -15.14 0.57 -6.20
CA LEU A 44 -16.04 1.71 -6.04
C LEU A 44 -16.00 2.31 -4.62
N HIS A 45 -15.74 1.48 -3.61
CA HIS A 45 -15.90 1.86 -2.20
C HIS A 45 -14.63 1.74 -1.36
N HIS A 46 -13.63 1.01 -1.83
CA HIS A 46 -12.44 0.71 -1.03
C HIS A 46 -11.19 0.81 -1.87
N LYS A 47 -10.11 1.29 -1.27
CA LYS A 47 -8.80 1.41 -1.90
C LYS A 47 -7.74 0.81 -1.01
N LEU A 48 -6.81 0.09 -1.61
CA LEU A 48 -5.56 -0.32 -0.99
C LEU A 48 -4.42 0.38 -1.72
N PHE A 49 -3.80 1.35 -1.06
CA PHE A 49 -2.58 2.00 -1.50
C PHE A 49 -1.38 1.18 -1.08
N ILE A 50 -0.35 1.20 -1.92
CA ILE A 50 0.97 0.65 -1.64
C ILE A 50 2.02 1.73 -1.79
N THR A 51 3.04 1.70 -0.95
CA THR A 51 4.20 2.59 -1.04
C THR A 51 5.45 1.76 -0.79
N CYS A 52 6.34 1.68 -1.78
CA CYS A 52 7.67 1.11 -1.58
C CYS A 52 8.56 2.14 -0.89
N LYS A 53 9.48 1.67 -0.06
CA LYS A 53 10.57 2.53 0.41
C LYS A 53 11.43 2.93 -0.79
N GLU A 54 11.91 4.18 -0.80
CA GLU A 54 12.71 4.72 -1.90
C GLU A 54 13.86 3.76 -2.28
N GLN A 55 13.91 3.37 -3.57
CA GLN A 55 14.90 2.45 -4.13
C GLN A 55 14.95 1.06 -3.47
N ASP A 56 13.95 0.70 -2.68
CA ASP A 56 13.87 -0.56 -1.94
C ASP A 56 12.49 -1.21 -2.08
N PRO A 57 12.24 -1.88 -3.21
CA PRO A 57 10.98 -2.55 -3.47
C PRO A 57 10.81 -3.88 -2.69
N GLU A 58 11.73 -4.21 -1.78
CA GLU A 58 11.53 -5.31 -0.84
C GLU A 58 10.76 -4.85 0.41
N ASN A 59 10.68 -3.54 0.65
CA ASN A 59 9.99 -2.95 1.80
C ASN A 59 8.77 -2.15 1.35
N ILE A 60 7.59 -2.72 1.58
CA ILE A 60 6.31 -2.19 1.08
C ILE A 60 5.39 -1.86 2.26
N SER A 61 4.88 -0.63 2.28
CA SER A 61 3.88 -0.13 3.21
C SER A 61 2.50 -0.13 2.56
N PHE A 62 1.45 -0.20 3.38
CA PHE A 62 0.06 -0.27 2.93
C PHE A 62 -0.80 0.76 3.67
N ARG A 63 -1.70 1.39 2.92
CA ARG A 63 -2.82 2.19 3.46
C ARG A 63 -4.13 1.68 2.87
N TYR A 64 -5.12 1.44 3.71
CA TYR A 64 -6.47 1.07 3.30
C TYR A 64 -7.41 2.24 3.57
N ASP A 65 -8.20 2.60 2.57
CA ASP A 65 -9.25 3.61 2.68
C ASP A 65 -10.60 2.98 2.39
N ASP A 66 -11.59 3.33 3.19
CA ASP A 66 -12.99 2.99 2.90
C ASP A 66 -13.78 4.17 2.33
N ASN A 67 -15.07 3.96 2.10
CA ASN A 67 -15.95 4.96 1.50
C ASN A 67 -16.47 6.00 2.51
N SER A 68 -16.20 5.82 3.80
CA SER A 68 -16.57 6.77 4.85
C SER A 68 -15.55 7.92 4.97
N GLY A 69 -14.40 7.79 4.29
CA GLY A 69 -13.29 8.72 4.39
C GLY A 69 -12.29 8.35 5.48
N GLU A 70 -12.50 7.24 6.17
CA GLU A 70 -11.55 6.69 7.14
C GLU A 70 -10.39 5.98 6.41
N ALA A 71 -9.20 6.11 7.00
CA ALA A 71 -7.98 5.53 6.48
C ALA A 71 -7.23 4.81 7.60
N TRP A 72 -6.57 3.71 7.24
CA TRP A 72 -5.75 2.90 8.15
C TRP A 72 -4.43 2.53 7.50
N PHE A 73 -3.38 2.49 8.30
CA PHE A 73 -2.10 1.94 7.87
C PHE A 73 -1.91 0.52 8.37
N GLY A 74 -1.35 -0.32 7.50
CA GLY A 74 -0.85 -1.63 7.87
C GLY A 74 0.40 -1.47 8.72
N VAL A 75 0.47 -2.12 9.89
CA VAL A 75 1.64 -2.08 10.77
C VAL A 75 2.07 -3.47 11.24
N THR A 76 3.36 -3.62 11.46
CA THR A 76 4.00 -4.82 12.03
C THR A 76 4.15 -4.72 13.55
N LYS A 77 4.10 -3.49 14.09
CA LYS A 77 4.15 -3.20 15.52
C LYS A 77 3.07 -2.16 15.86
N PRO A 78 2.11 -2.49 16.73
CA PRO A 78 1.03 -1.56 17.09
C PRO A 78 1.49 -0.50 18.10
N ASN A 79 0.64 0.51 18.31
CA ASN A 79 0.77 1.61 19.27
C ASN A 79 2.02 2.45 19.05
N THR A 80 2.26 2.84 17.80
CA THR A 80 3.36 3.72 17.42
C THR A 80 2.82 4.91 16.63
N SER A 81 3.25 6.13 16.95
CA SER A 81 2.85 7.35 16.22
C SER A 81 3.94 7.84 15.25
N ILE A 82 5.10 7.19 15.24
CA ILE A 82 6.30 7.64 14.54
C ILE A 82 6.17 7.38 13.03
N LEU A 83 6.43 8.42 12.25
CA LEU A 83 6.53 8.36 10.80
C LEU A 83 7.98 8.24 10.35
N THR A 84 8.16 7.73 9.14
CA THR A 84 9.42 7.67 8.42
C THR A 84 9.20 8.10 6.98
N ASP A 85 10.21 8.72 6.39
CA ASP A 85 10.21 9.11 4.98
C ASP A 85 10.29 7.85 4.11
N ALA A 86 9.34 7.72 3.19
CA ALA A 86 9.30 6.64 2.21
C ALA A 86 9.85 7.07 0.83
N GLY A 87 10.16 8.35 0.64
CA GLY A 87 10.50 8.97 -0.64
C GLY A 87 9.28 9.58 -1.34
N ASP A 88 9.54 10.40 -2.36
CA ASP A 88 8.51 11.09 -3.17
C ASP A 88 7.48 11.86 -2.32
N GLU A 89 7.97 12.58 -1.30
CA GLU A 89 7.20 13.35 -0.30
C GLU A 89 6.25 12.50 0.57
N TYR A 90 6.24 11.18 0.43
CA TYR A 90 5.43 10.29 1.24
C TYR A 90 6.07 10.02 2.60
N HIS A 91 5.26 10.22 3.65
CA HIS A 91 5.56 9.72 4.98
C HIS A 91 4.65 8.53 5.29
N VAL A 92 5.22 7.47 5.85
CA VAL A 92 4.48 6.28 6.28
C VAL A 92 4.87 5.93 7.71
N PRO A 93 4.07 5.14 8.45
CA PRO A 93 4.47 4.70 9.78
C PRO A 93 5.77 3.91 9.75
N LEU A 94 6.67 4.17 10.71
CA LEU A 94 8.00 3.52 10.77
C LEU A 94 7.91 1.99 10.72
N PHE A 95 6.89 1.41 11.37
CA PHE A 95 6.69 -0.03 11.45
C PHE A 95 5.67 -0.56 10.43
N SER A 96 5.45 0.14 9.31
CA SER A 96 4.49 -0.29 8.27
C SER A 96 5.09 -1.15 7.16
N PHE A 97 6.42 -1.14 7.00
CA PHE A 97 7.05 -1.91 5.93
C PHE A 97 6.99 -3.41 6.19
N VAL A 98 6.58 -4.15 5.17
CA VAL A 98 6.63 -5.61 5.12
C VAL A 98 7.44 -6.08 3.91
N SER A 99 7.89 -7.34 3.96
CA SER A 99 8.58 -7.97 2.83
C SER A 99 7.69 -8.05 1.60
N ARG A 100 8.30 -8.13 0.41
CA ARG A 100 7.58 -8.35 -0.86
C ARG A 100 6.69 -9.60 -0.84
N GLU A 101 7.15 -10.69 -0.23
CA GLU A 101 6.33 -11.91 -0.09
C GLU A 101 5.08 -11.66 0.74
N LYS A 102 5.23 -10.96 1.87
CA LYS A 102 4.10 -10.60 2.72
C LYS A 102 3.16 -9.62 2.02
N ALA A 103 3.71 -8.67 1.25
CA ALA A 103 2.95 -7.74 0.44
C ALA A 103 2.07 -8.47 -0.59
N MET A 104 2.61 -9.48 -1.29
CA MET A 104 1.83 -10.31 -2.22
C MET A 104 0.68 -11.05 -1.53
N GLN A 105 0.87 -11.51 -0.28
CA GLN A 105 -0.20 -12.10 0.52
C GLN A 105 -1.31 -11.07 0.81
N ILE A 106 -0.95 -9.87 1.30
CA ILE A 106 -1.90 -8.78 1.62
C ILE A 106 -2.70 -8.38 0.38
N ILE A 107 -2.04 -8.25 -0.78
CA ILE A 107 -2.68 -7.93 -2.06
C ILE A 107 -3.66 -9.03 -2.46
N THR A 108 -3.28 -10.29 -2.32
CA THR A 108 -4.17 -11.44 -2.61
C THR A 108 -5.42 -11.39 -1.74
N GLU A 109 -5.27 -11.11 -0.44
CA GLU A 109 -6.39 -10.97 0.50
C GLU A 109 -7.34 -9.83 0.10
N PHE A 110 -6.80 -8.68 -0.29
CA PHE A 110 -7.62 -7.58 -0.81
C PHE A 110 -8.36 -7.95 -2.10
N PHE A 111 -7.70 -8.62 -3.04
CA PHE A 111 -8.35 -9.02 -4.30
C PHE A 111 -9.50 -10.02 -4.07
N ASN A 112 -9.37 -10.86 -3.05
CA ASN A 112 -10.41 -11.81 -2.66
C ASN A 112 -11.57 -11.14 -1.89
N ASN A 113 -11.28 -10.13 -1.06
CA ASN A 113 -12.30 -9.44 -0.27
C ASN A 113 -11.94 -7.96 0.02
N PRO A 114 -12.13 -7.04 -0.94
CA PRO A 114 -11.68 -5.66 -0.80
C PRO A 114 -12.58 -4.80 0.08
N ALA A 115 -13.73 -5.32 0.51
CA ALA A 115 -14.58 -4.66 1.49
C ALA A 115 -14.08 -4.83 2.93
N GLN A 116 -12.98 -5.56 3.11
CA GLN A 116 -12.35 -5.78 4.40
C GLN A 116 -10.86 -5.46 4.31
N LYS A 117 -10.35 -4.92 5.41
CA LYS A 117 -8.91 -4.76 5.62
C LYS A 117 -8.25 -6.15 5.58
N PRO A 118 -7.20 -6.38 4.77
CA PRO A 118 -6.48 -7.64 4.71
C PRO A 118 -6.06 -8.15 6.10
N PRO A 119 -6.47 -9.36 6.53
CA PRO A 119 -6.29 -9.81 7.91
C PRO A 119 -4.84 -10.19 8.26
N SER A 120 -3.95 -10.32 7.27
CA SER A 120 -2.58 -10.76 7.50
C SER A 120 -1.63 -9.72 8.07
N ILE A 121 -2.12 -8.49 8.31
CA ILE A 121 -1.39 -7.40 8.96
C ILE A 121 -2.31 -6.70 9.97
N LEU A 122 -1.72 -6.05 10.98
CA LEU A 122 -2.46 -5.20 11.90
C LEU A 122 -2.78 -3.87 11.21
N TRP A 123 -3.90 -3.26 11.59
CA TRP A 123 -4.34 -2.00 11.01
C TRP A 123 -4.57 -0.97 12.10
N GLU A 124 -3.98 0.20 11.93
CA GLU A 124 -4.16 1.30 12.86
C GLU A 124 -4.67 2.56 12.16
N PRO A 125 -5.56 3.35 12.80
CA PRO A 125 -6.15 4.54 12.18
C PRO A 125 -5.09 5.54 11.76
N ALA A 126 -5.21 6.13 10.56
CA ALA A 126 -4.26 7.09 10.05
C ALA A 126 -4.16 8.35 10.94
N GLU A 127 -5.23 8.71 11.64
CA GLU A 127 -5.30 9.87 12.55
C GLU A 127 -4.41 9.75 13.80
N GLN A 128 -3.95 8.54 14.14
CA GLN A 128 -3.11 8.35 15.33
C GLN A 128 -1.65 8.81 15.11
N PHE A 129 -1.22 8.96 13.86
CA PHE A 129 0.16 9.26 13.52
C PHE A 129 0.41 10.77 13.52
N GLU A 130 1.62 11.17 13.92
CA GLU A 130 2.02 12.57 14.00
C GLU A 130 2.47 13.08 12.63
N TRP A 131 1.52 13.48 11.79
CA TRP A 131 1.81 13.97 10.45
C TRP A 131 2.61 15.29 10.49
N PRO A 132 3.73 15.39 9.74
CA PRO A 132 4.58 16.59 9.74
C PRO A 132 3.89 17.82 9.12
N TYR A 133 2.76 17.60 8.43
CA TYR A 133 1.92 18.64 7.87
C TYR A 133 0.48 18.38 8.30
N SER A 134 -0.19 19.43 8.80
CA SER A 134 -1.64 19.39 9.01
C SER A 134 -2.32 19.20 7.65
N LEU A 135 -3.15 18.15 7.51
CA LEU A 135 -4.03 17.96 6.36
C LEU A 135 -4.97 19.16 6.17
#